data_AF-A0A9K3CQH6-F1
#
_entry.id   AF-A0A9K3CQH6-F1
#
_cell.length_a   1.000
_cell.length_b   1.000
_cell.length_c   1.000
_cell.angle_alpha   90.00
_cell.angle_beta   90.00
_cell.angle_gamma   90.00
#
_symmetry.space_group_name_H-M   'P 1'
#
loop_
_entity.id
_entity.type
_entity.pdbx_description
1 polymer ?
#
loop_
_entity_poly.entity_id
_entity_poly.type
_entity_poly.pdbx_seq_one_letter_code
_entity_poly.pdbx_strand_id
1 'polypeptide(L)'
;MPGITLRPITLSPPAKHNGFGNLVSLGDSKAMLVYYSKSDRQENTVECLMLQVCSDGTHTQERVEWPDDYRPFSTFAVAVGENEVWIFTSECMEGAVVQCTSIYAYTVDTGVWRVLPWQDEWPKVRECRMHFNLGSKIYFGGDLNDDGEEYYFYSLDTMTMGWEVMEDMPENVGYDLKKVY
;
A
#
# COMPACT_ATOMS: atom_id res chain seq x y z
N MET A 1 16.40 -2.97 -31.99
CA MET A 1 16.06 -2.51 -30.62
C MET A 1 17.13 -3.08 -29.69
N PRO A 2 17.79 -2.28 -28.84
CA PRO A 2 18.71 -2.83 -27.85
C PRO A 2 17.90 -3.75 -26.90
N GLY A 3 18.41 -4.95 -26.63
CA GLY A 3 17.73 -5.89 -25.74
C GLY A 3 17.76 -5.37 -24.30
N ILE A 4 16.59 -5.26 -23.66
CA ILE A 4 16.51 -5.00 -22.22
C ILE A 4 17.14 -6.19 -21.50
N THR A 5 18.29 -5.98 -20.88
CA THR A 5 18.93 -6.99 -20.04
C THR A 5 18.45 -6.77 -18.62
N LEU A 6 17.45 -7.55 -18.18
CA LEU A 6 17.01 -7.56 -16.80
C LEU A 6 18.11 -8.20 -15.93
N ARG A 7 18.72 -7.43 -15.04
CA ARG A 7 19.60 -7.97 -14.00
C ARG A 7 18.74 -8.28 -12.77
N PRO A 8 18.77 -9.51 -12.24
CA PRO A 8 18.10 -9.81 -10.98
C PRO A 8 18.62 -8.88 -9.88
N ILE A 9 17.70 -8.19 -9.20
CA ILE A 9 18.02 -7.52 -7.94
C ILE A 9 17.90 -8.58 -6.86
N THR A 10 19.04 -9.03 -6.32
CA THR A 10 19.03 -9.81 -5.09
C THR A 10 18.82 -8.83 -3.96
N LEU A 11 17.57 -8.70 -3.52
CA LEU A 11 17.30 -8.17 -2.18
C LEU A 11 18.07 -9.08 -1.22
N SER A 12 18.69 -8.49 -0.20
CA SER A 12 19.30 -9.24 0.90
C SER A 12 18.38 -9.06 2.09
N PRO A 13 17.19 -9.71 2.10
CA PRO A 13 16.25 -9.48 3.17
C PRO A 13 16.83 -10.13 4.44
N PRO A 14 16.67 -9.51 5.62
CA PRO A 14 17.03 -10.15 6.87
C PRO A 14 16.12 -11.36 7.10
N ALA A 15 16.64 -12.56 6.80
CA ALA A 15 16.06 -13.87 7.12
C ALA A 15 14.68 -14.18 6.50
N LYS A 16 14.15 -15.38 6.81
CA LYS A 16 13.03 -16.05 6.14
C LYS A 16 11.75 -15.20 6.10
N HIS A 17 11.44 -14.59 4.96
CA HIS A 17 10.15 -13.94 4.75
C HIS A 17 9.16 -14.88 4.06
N ASN A 18 8.01 -15.11 4.71
CA ASN A 18 6.82 -15.71 4.10
C ASN A 18 5.74 -14.64 3.89
N GLY A 19 6.14 -13.39 3.67
CA GLY A 19 5.27 -12.22 3.70
C GLY A 19 4.88 -11.71 2.32
N PHE A 20 3.67 -11.15 2.21
CA PHE A 20 3.25 -10.34 1.07
C PHE A 20 3.95 -8.97 1.12
N GLY A 21 4.13 -8.33 -0.04
CA GLY A 21 4.72 -7.00 -0.13
C GLY A 21 4.29 -6.27 -1.39
N ASN A 22 4.36 -4.94 -1.35
CA ASN A 22 4.05 -4.04 -2.45
C ASN A 22 5.35 -3.39 -2.91
N LEU A 23 5.72 -3.61 -4.18
CA LEU A 23 6.81 -2.89 -4.83
C LEU A 23 6.20 -1.80 -5.70
N VAL A 24 6.55 -0.55 -5.43
CA VAL A 24 6.04 0.60 -6.16
C VAL A 24 7.19 1.38 -6.80
N SER A 25 7.00 1.82 -8.05
CA SER A 25 7.95 2.69 -8.76
C SER A 25 7.72 4.14 -8.33
N LEU A 26 8.82 4.87 -8.10
CA LEU A 26 8.86 6.28 -7.71
C LEU A 26 9.53 7.12 -8.81
N GLY A 27 9.40 6.68 -10.06
CA GLY A 27 10.09 7.22 -11.23
C GLY A 27 11.11 6.24 -11.83
N ASP A 28 11.94 6.76 -12.74
CA ASP A 28 12.80 5.95 -13.62
C ASP A 28 13.90 5.18 -12.89
N SER A 29 14.32 5.66 -11.71
CA SER A 29 15.50 5.16 -11.00
C SER A 29 15.24 4.84 -9.53
N LYS A 30 14.02 5.00 -9.04
CA LYS A 30 13.67 4.73 -7.63
C LYS A 30 12.45 3.84 -7.54
N ALA A 31 12.45 2.96 -6.55
CA ALA A 31 11.31 2.16 -6.17
C ALA A 31 11.29 1.99 -4.64
N MET A 32 10.11 1.81 -4.07
CA MET A 32 9.97 1.45 -2.66
C MET A 32 9.30 0.08 -2.55
N LEU A 33 9.89 -0.79 -1.74
CA LEU A 33 9.32 -2.07 -1.34
C LEU A 33 8.79 -1.94 0.09
N VAL A 34 7.50 -2.15 0.27
CA VAL A 34 6.85 -2.23 1.58
C VAL A 34 6.43 -3.68 1.80
N TYR A 35 6.89 -4.34 2.85
CA TYR A 35 6.70 -5.79 3.01
C TYR A 35 6.59 -6.21 4.47
N TYR A 36 5.95 -7.35 4.72
CA TYR A 36 6.00 -7.98 6.03
C TYR A 36 7.36 -8.65 6.27
N SER A 37 8.06 -8.21 7.30
CA SER A 37 9.15 -8.96 7.89
C SER A 37 8.64 -9.78 9.08
N LYS A 38 9.03 -11.05 9.14
CA LYS A 38 8.88 -11.86 10.35
C LYS A 38 10.15 -11.68 11.16
N SER A 39 10.05 -10.99 12.29
CA SER A 39 11.12 -11.05 13.28
C SER A 39 11.11 -12.41 13.98
N ASP A 40 12.23 -12.81 14.59
CA ASP A 40 12.35 -14.04 15.39
C ASP A 40 11.32 -14.14 16.54
N ARG A 41 10.58 -13.06 16.82
CA ARG A 41 9.56 -12.95 17.87
C ARG A 41 8.12 -13.27 17.40
N GLN A 42 7.92 -13.81 16.20
CA GLN A 42 6.60 -14.16 15.61
C GLN A 42 5.66 -12.99 15.30
N GLU A 43 5.98 -11.75 15.67
CA GLU A 43 5.23 -10.59 15.26
C GLU A 43 5.57 -10.22 13.80
N ASN A 44 4.54 -10.06 12.97
CA ASN A 44 4.70 -9.49 11.63
C ASN A 44 4.96 -7.99 11.80
N THR A 45 6.20 -7.56 11.53
CA THR A 45 6.55 -6.15 11.40
C THR A 45 6.46 -5.76 9.94
N VAL A 46 6.07 -4.52 9.64
CA VAL A 46 6.11 -4.02 8.26
C VAL A 46 7.38 -3.20 8.10
N GLU A 47 8.12 -3.47 7.04
CA GLU A 47 9.37 -2.79 6.71
C GLU A 47 9.23 -2.06 5.37
N CYS A 48 9.94 -0.94 5.27
CA CYS A 48 10.06 -0.15 4.05
C CYS A 48 11.52 -0.15 3.60
N LEU A 49 11.74 -0.50 2.33
CA LEU A 49 13.06 -0.49 1.69
C LEU A 49 13.01 0.39 0.45
N MET A 50 13.84 1.43 0.43
CA MET A 50 14.09 2.25 -0.75
C MET A 50 15.14 1.56 -1.63
N LEU A 51 14.80 1.37 -2.89
CA LEU A 51 15.68 0.84 -3.94
C LEU A 51 15.99 1.96 -4.92
N GLN A 52 17.27 2.23 -5.16
CA GLN A 52 17.68 3.20 -6.16
C GLN A 52 18.62 2.56 -7.17
N VAL A 53 18.32 2.70 -8.45
CA VAL A 53 19.16 2.29 -9.57
C VAL A 53 20.06 3.46 -9.97
N CYS A 54 21.36 3.27 -9.90
CA CYS A 54 22.36 4.26 -10.27
C CYS A 54 22.53 4.33 -11.79
N SER A 55 23.06 5.44 -12.31
CA SER A 55 23.29 5.64 -13.75
C SER A 55 24.28 4.65 -14.37
N ASP A 56 25.13 4.02 -13.55
CA ASP A 56 26.07 2.97 -13.96
C ASP A 56 25.45 1.55 -13.96
N GLY A 57 24.15 1.46 -13.66
CA GLY A 57 23.40 0.20 -13.57
C GLY A 57 23.62 -0.58 -12.27
N THR A 58 24.35 0.00 -11.29
CA THR A 58 24.38 -0.51 -9.91
C THR A 58 23.09 -0.13 -9.17
N HIS A 59 22.89 -0.67 -7.97
CA HIS A 59 21.76 -0.30 -7.14
C HIS A 59 22.16 -0.13 -5.68
N THR A 60 21.47 0.75 -4.97
CA THR A 60 21.54 0.89 -3.52
C THR A 60 20.22 0.46 -2.89
N GLN A 61 20.31 0.01 -1.65
CA GLN A 61 19.17 -0.36 -0.83
C GLN A 61 19.30 0.38 0.50
N GLU A 62 18.27 1.11 0.89
CA GLU A 62 18.24 1.86 2.13
C GLU A 62 16.96 1.51 2.89
N ARG A 63 17.10 1.16 4.16
CA ARG A 63 15.94 0.96 5.04
C ARG A 63 15.34 2.31 5.36
N VAL A 64 14.03 2.45 5.11
CA VAL A 64 13.28 3.65 5.50
C VAL A 64 12.67 3.37 6.86
N GLU A 65 13.14 4.09 7.87
CA GLU A 65 12.60 4.01 9.22
C GLU A 65 11.22 4.66 9.27
N TRP A 66 10.28 4.01 9.96
CA TRP A 66 8.94 4.53 10.20
C TRP A 66 8.97 5.76 11.13
N PRO A 67 7.93 6.61 11.14
CA PRO A 67 7.87 7.73 12.07
C PRO A 67 7.72 7.25 13.52
N ASP A 68 8.08 8.10 14.47
CA ASP A 68 8.04 7.80 15.91
C ASP A 68 6.64 7.41 16.42
N ASP A 69 5.58 7.87 15.74
CA ASP A 69 4.18 7.58 16.04
C ASP A 69 3.61 6.38 15.29
N TYR A 70 4.48 5.56 14.68
CA TYR A 70 4.12 4.30 14.05
C TYR A 70 3.32 3.39 15.00
N ARG A 71 2.23 2.86 14.46
CA ARG A 71 1.40 1.84 15.10
C ARG A 71 1.47 0.55 14.30
N PRO A 72 1.64 -0.61 14.96
CA PRO A 72 1.52 -1.91 14.29
C PRO A 72 0.16 -2.06 13.58
N PHE A 73 0.16 -2.78 12.47
CA PHE A 73 -1.05 -3.07 11.68
C PHE A 73 -0.99 -4.48 11.10
N SER A 74 -2.17 -5.04 10.81
CA SER A 74 -2.32 -6.41 10.30
C SER A 74 -2.28 -6.47 8.79
N THR A 75 -2.75 -5.42 8.12
CA THR A 75 -2.88 -5.31 6.66
C THR A 75 -2.47 -3.91 6.20
N PHE A 76 -2.00 -3.78 4.95
CA PHE A 76 -1.72 -2.48 4.36
C PHE A 76 -1.95 -2.42 2.86
N ALA A 77 -2.19 -1.19 2.40
CA ALA A 77 -2.23 -0.82 1.00
C ALA A 77 -1.20 0.27 0.69
N VAL A 78 -0.60 0.22 -0.50
CA VAL A 78 0.40 1.22 -0.93
C VAL A 78 -0.08 1.95 -2.16
N ALA A 79 0.01 3.27 -2.12
CA ALA A 79 -0.20 4.15 -3.26
C ALA A 79 0.95 5.11 -3.48
N VAL A 80 1.09 5.57 -4.72
CA VAL A 80 2.13 6.49 -5.13
C VAL A 80 1.49 7.69 -5.78
N GLY A 81 1.79 8.86 -5.23
CA GLY A 81 1.62 10.15 -5.90
C GLY A 81 2.94 10.62 -6.52
N GLU A 82 2.97 11.84 -7.04
CA GLU A 82 4.15 12.37 -7.76
C GLU A 82 5.44 12.37 -6.91
N ASN A 83 5.35 12.70 -5.62
CA ASN A 83 6.49 12.75 -4.69
C ASN A 83 6.18 12.12 -3.33
N GLU A 84 5.13 11.30 -3.26
CA GLU A 84 4.68 10.73 -1.99
C GLU A 84 4.32 9.26 -2.13
N VAL A 85 4.75 8.45 -1.16
CA VAL A 85 4.27 7.09 -0.97
C VAL A 85 3.30 7.07 0.19
N TRP A 86 2.11 6.58 -0.06
CA TRP A 86 1.01 6.54 0.88
C TRP A 86 0.81 5.11 1.32
N ILE A 87 0.83 4.87 2.63
CA ILE A 87 0.61 3.56 3.21
C ILE A 87 -0.63 3.64 4.09
N PHE A 88 -1.67 2.96 3.63
CA PHE A 88 -2.94 2.81 4.33
C PHE A 88 -2.82 1.58 5.19
N THR A 89 -2.98 1.76 6.49
CA THR A 89 -2.82 0.67 7.44
C THR A 89 -4.15 0.28 8.01
N SER A 90 -4.29 -0.99 8.30
CA SER A 90 -5.50 -1.49 8.92
C SER A 90 -5.22 -2.57 9.94
N GLU A 91 -6.02 -2.57 10.99
CA GLU A 91 -5.89 -3.49 12.12
C GLU A 91 -7.09 -4.41 12.14
N CYS A 92 -6.84 -5.72 12.27
CA CYS A 92 -7.89 -6.71 12.45
C CYS A 92 -8.32 -6.69 13.93
N MET A 93 -9.51 -6.15 14.20
CA MET A 93 -10.15 -6.20 15.50
C MET A 93 -10.91 -7.52 15.72
N GLU A 94 -11.22 -7.83 16.97
CA GLU A 94 -12.02 -9.01 17.33
C GLU A 94 -13.32 -9.07 16.51
N GLY A 95 -13.57 -10.20 15.84
CA GLY A 95 -14.73 -10.38 14.96
C GLY A 95 -14.48 -10.15 13.47
N ALA A 96 -13.21 -10.11 13.03
CA ALA A 96 -12.80 -9.94 11.63
C ALA A 96 -13.10 -8.57 11.02
N VAL A 97 -13.22 -7.54 11.86
CA VAL A 97 -13.34 -6.15 11.42
C VAL A 97 -11.94 -5.57 11.26
N VAL A 98 -11.48 -5.46 10.02
CA VAL A 98 -10.29 -4.73 9.59
C VAL A 98 -10.66 -3.26 9.39
N GLN A 99 -10.36 -2.42 10.38
CA GLN A 99 -10.57 -0.98 10.27
C GLN A 99 -9.30 -0.31 9.73
N CYS A 100 -9.43 0.63 8.78
CA CYS A 100 -8.31 1.50 8.46
C CYS A 100 -7.97 2.35 9.71
N THR A 101 -6.71 2.31 10.15
CA THR A 101 -6.29 2.92 11.42
C THR A 101 -5.50 4.20 11.21
N SER A 102 -4.68 4.23 10.17
CA SER A 102 -3.80 5.35 9.86
C SER A 102 -3.49 5.40 8.37
N ILE A 103 -3.16 6.60 7.89
CA ILE A 103 -2.52 6.79 6.58
C ILE A 103 -1.17 7.46 6.85
N TYR A 104 -0.10 6.78 6.47
CA TYR A 104 1.25 7.32 6.50
C TYR A 104 1.62 7.81 5.11
N ALA A 105 2.10 9.05 4.99
CA ALA A 105 2.63 9.57 3.73
C ALA A 105 4.14 9.84 3.88
N TYR A 106 4.94 9.26 3.01
CA TYR A 106 6.38 9.45 2.91
C TYR A 106 6.71 10.34 1.74
N THR A 107 7.27 11.52 2.00
CA THR A 107 7.77 12.40 0.94
C THR A 107 9.13 11.90 0.46
N VAL A 108 9.21 11.52 -0.81
CA VAL A 108 10.37 10.81 -1.38
C VAL A 108 11.62 11.68 -1.41
N ASP A 109 11.47 12.96 -1.74
CA ASP A 109 12.62 13.89 -1.83
C ASP A 109 13.21 14.26 -0.48
N THR A 110 12.38 14.45 0.54
CA THR A 110 12.83 14.90 1.86
C THR A 110 13.09 13.76 2.83
N GLY A 111 12.59 12.55 2.53
CA GLY A 111 12.66 11.40 3.42
C GLY A 111 11.84 11.56 4.69
N VAL A 112 10.77 12.36 4.64
CA VAL A 112 9.97 12.72 5.81
C VAL A 112 8.63 12.01 5.77
N TRP A 113 8.23 11.47 6.92
CA TRP A 113 6.90 10.92 7.14
C TRP A 113 5.95 11.97 7.71
N ARG A 114 4.68 11.87 7.32
CA ARG A 114 3.55 12.51 7.98
C ARG A 114 2.43 11.50 8.18
N VAL A 115 1.79 11.54 9.33
CA VAL A 115 0.56 10.79 9.58
C VAL A 115 -0.61 11.71 9.30
N LEU A 116 -1.54 11.25 8.47
CA LEU A 116 -2.73 12.02 8.18
C LEU A 116 -3.79 11.72 9.23
N PRO A 117 -4.46 12.76 9.77
CA PRO A 117 -5.50 12.57 10.75
C PRO A 117 -6.65 11.79 10.10
N TRP A 118 -7.14 10.78 10.80
CA TRP A 118 -8.42 10.15 10.50
C TRP A 118 -9.49 11.24 10.45
N GLN A 119 -10.29 11.27 9.39
CA GLN A 119 -11.48 12.12 9.33
C GLN A 119 -12.70 11.24 9.58
N ASP A 120 -13.62 11.70 10.43
CA ASP A 120 -14.82 10.95 10.80
C ASP A 120 -15.73 10.64 9.60
N GLU A 121 -15.55 11.35 8.49
CA GLU A 121 -16.24 11.14 7.21
C GLU A 121 -15.61 10.04 6.34
N TRP A 122 -14.48 9.45 6.76
CA TRP A 122 -13.87 8.35 6.03
C TRP A 122 -14.75 7.10 6.11
N PRO A 123 -14.86 6.34 5.01
CA PRO A 123 -15.67 5.14 5.01
C PRO A 123 -15.19 4.18 6.10
N LYS A 124 -16.15 3.68 6.88
CA LYS A 124 -15.92 2.61 7.85
C LYS A 124 -15.83 1.30 7.07
N VAL A 125 -14.68 1.10 6.45
CA VAL A 125 -14.35 -0.13 5.75
C VAL A 125 -14.16 -1.21 6.81
N ARG A 126 -14.85 -2.37 6.68
CA ARG A 126 -14.71 -3.49 7.61
C ARG A 126 -13.64 -4.49 7.18
N GLU A 127 -13.32 -4.56 5.90
CA GLU A 127 -12.39 -5.50 5.30
C GLU A 127 -11.90 -5.02 3.94
N CYS A 128 -10.75 -4.35 3.89
CA CYS A 128 -10.10 -4.05 2.61
C CYS A 128 -9.36 -5.28 2.07
N ARG A 129 -10.02 -6.08 1.24
CA ARG A 129 -9.39 -7.27 0.61
C ARG A 129 -8.51 -6.92 -0.58
N MET A 130 -8.81 -5.83 -1.28
CA MET A 130 -8.09 -5.41 -2.47
C MET A 130 -7.91 -3.90 -2.50
N HIS A 131 -6.77 -3.48 -3.02
CA HIS A 131 -6.55 -2.09 -3.40
C HIS A 131 -5.74 -2.03 -4.69
N PHE A 132 -5.92 -0.96 -5.45
CA PHE A 132 -5.11 -0.64 -6.61
C PHE A 132 -5.13 0.88 -6.86
N ASN A 133 -4.16 1.36 -7.62
CA ASN A 133 -4.03 2.78 -7.93
C ASN A 133 -4.24 3.01 -9.43
N LEU A 134 -4.95 4.08 -9.77
CA LEU A 134 -5.08 4.58 -11.13
C LEU A 134 -4.95 6.11 -11.12
N GLY A 135 -3.83 6.61 -11.61
CA GLY A 135 -3.52 8.04 -11.55
C GLY A 135 -3.44 8.53 -10.10
N SER A 136 -4.18 9.58 -9.76
CA SER A 136 -4.28 10.13 -8.39
C SER A 136 -5.35 9.45 -7.53
N LYS A 137 -6.05 8.43 -8.04
CA LYS A 137 -7.09 7.73 -7.28
C LYS A 137 -6.62 6.37 -6.82
N ILE A 138 -6.89 6.07 -5.56
CA ILE A 138 -6.70 4.78 -4.94
C ILE A 138 -8.07 4.16 -4.81
N TYR A 139 -8.21 2.93 -5.26
CA TYR A 139 -9.44 2.19 -5.18
C TYR A 139 -9.28 1.10 -4.14
N PHE A 140 -10.28 1.00 -3.28
CA PHE A 140 -10.39 -0.01 -2.24
C PHE A 140 -11.63 -0.83 -2.56
N GLY A 141 -11.53 -2.16 -2.49
CA GLY A 141 -12.64 -3.03 -2.84
C GLY A 141 -12.54 -4.41 -2.21
N GLY A 142 -13.63 -5.16 -2.36
CA GLY A 142 -13.80 -6.49 -1.76
C GLY A 142 -14.22 -6.44 -0.29
N ASP A 143 -14.92 -5.38 0.10
CA ASP A 143 -15.36 -5.13 1.47
C ASP A 143 -16.84 -5.55 1.72
N LEU A 144 -17.17 -5.71 3.00
CA LEU A 144 -18.51 -5.84 3.56
C LEU A 144 -18.91 -4.54 4.26
N ASN A 145 -20.13 -4.05 4.05
CA ASN A 145 -20.63 -2.91 4.84
C ASN A 145 -20.97 -3.27 6.30
N ASP A 146 -21.50 -2.29 7.02
CA ASP A 146 -21.93 -2.48 8.41
C ASP A 146 -23.01 -3.55 8.60
N ASP A 147 -23.74 -3.88 7.54
CA ASP A 147 -24.79 -4.89 7.51
C ASP A 147 -24.31 -6.25 6.98
N GLY A 148 -23.03 -6.37 6.62
CA GLY A 148 -22.44 -7.60 6.08
C GLY A 148 -22.78 -7.86 4.61
N GLU A 149 -23.28 -6.85 3.88
CA GLU A 149 -23.54 -6.93 2.44
C GLU A 149 -22.26 -6.69 1.63
N GLU A 150 -22.10 -7.43 0.53
CA GLU A 150 -20.90 -7.40 -0.31
C GLU A 150 -20.86 -6.20 -1.27
N TYR A 151 -19.62 -5.73 -1.53
CA TYR A 151 -19.19 -4.90 -2.67
C TYR A 151 -19.41 -3.39 -2.57
N TYR A 152 -18.88 -2.76 -1.53
CA TYR A 152 -18.57 -1.33 -1.64
C TYR A 152 -17.17 -1.15 -2.21
N PHE A 153 -17.10 -0.38 -3.29
CA PHE A 153 -15.86 0.17 -3.77
C PHE A 153 -15.74 1.58 -3.23
N TYR A 154 -14.55 1.94 -2.76
CA TYR A 154 -14.26 3.30 -2.36
C TYR A 154 -13.13 3.81 -3.22
N SER A 155 -13.19 5.08 -3.61
CA SER A 155 -12.01 5.76 -4.13
C SER A 155 -11.56 6.86 -3.19
N LEU A 156 -10.25 6.99 -3.03
CA LEU A 156 -9.61 8.14 -2.42
C LEU A 156 -8.85 8.89 -3.50
N ASP A 157 -9.17 10.16 -3.69
CA ASP A 157 -8.38 11.07 -4.50
C ASP A 157 -7.23 11.65 -3.66
N THR A 158 -5.99 11.33 -4.00
CA THR A 158 -4.79 11.74 -3.24
C THR A 158 -4.44 13.22 -3.38
N MET A 159 -5.01 13.93 -4.35
CA MET A 159 -4.80 15.37 -4.52
C MET A 159 -5.67 16.18 -3.58
N THR A 160 -6.91 15.74 -3.40
CA THR A 160 -7.93 16.42 -2.59
C THR A 160 -8.11 15.80 -1.21
N MET A 161 -7.61 14.58 -1.02
CA MET A 161 -7.91 13.73 0.13
C MET A 161 -9.40 13.43 0.31
N GLY A 162 -10.17 13.51 -0.79
CA GLY A 162 -11.60 13.25 -0.81
C GLY A 162 -11.90 11.78 -1.04
N TRP A 163 -12.79 11.23 -0.21
CA TRP A 163 -13.34 9.89 -0.37
C TRP A 163 -14.64 9.92 -1.18
N GLU A 164 -14.83 8.88 -1.98
CA GLU A 164 -16.03 8.67 -2.80
C GLU A 164 -16.48 7.22 -2.62
N VAL A 165 -17.73 7.03 -2.20
CA VAL A 165 -18.38 5.71 -2.21
C VAL A 165 -18.82 5.43 -3.64
N MET A 166 -18.44 4.26 -4.15
CA MET A 166 -18.75 3.81 -5.50
C MET A 166 -19.74 2.66 -5.44
N GLU A 167 -20.83 2.78 -6.19
CA GLU A 167 -21.86 1.74 -6.29
C GLU A 167 -21.38 0.53 -7.10
N ASP A 168 -20.43 0.72 -8.02
CA ASP A 168 -19.87 -0.31 -8.89
C ASP A 168 -18.35 -0.14 -9.05
N MET A 169 -17.66 -1.25 -9.32
CA MET A 169 -16.25 -1.22 -9.74
C MET A 169 -16.14 -0.47 -11.08
N PRO A 170 -15.11 0.40 -11.29
CA PRO A 170 -14.94 1.04 -12.58
C PRO A 170 -14.86 0.01 -13.71
N GLU A 171 -15.61 0.22 -14.81
CA GLU A 171 -15.73 -0.72 -15.94
C GLU A 171 -14.37 -1.12 -16.57
N ASN A 172 -13.33 -0.32 -16.32
CA ASN A 172 -11.99 -0.49 -16.89
C ASN A 172 -10.97 -1.19 -15.97
N VAL A 173 -11.39 -1.73 -14.83
CA VAL A 173 -10.46 -2.44 -13.89
C VAL A 173 -10.17 -3.88 -14.36
N GLY A 174 -10.72 -4.31 -15.50
CA GLY A 174 -10.32 -5.54 -16.19
C GLY A 174 -10.77 -6.85 -15.51
N TYR A 175 -11.53 -6.77 -14.41
CA TYR A 175 -12.12 -7.92 -13.74
C TYR A 175 -13.64 -7.96 -13.99
N ASP A 176 -14.07 -8.92 -14.81
CA ASP A 176 -15.50 -9.26 -14.95
C ASP A 176 -15.90 -10.20 -13.80
N LEU A 177 -16.18 -9.63 -12.62
CA LEU A 177 -16.60 -10.38 -11.43
C LEU A 177 -17.99 -11.01 -11.57
N LYS A 178 -18.75 -10.68 -12.63
CA LYS A 178 -20.09 -11.25 -12.89
C LYS A 178 -20.10 -12.75 -13.24
N LYS A 179 -18.95 -13.43 -13.14
CA LYS A 179 -18.80 -14.87 -13.44
C LYS A 179 -18.23 -15.71 -12.30
N VAL A 180 -18.12 -15.19 -11.08
CA VAL A 180 -17.69 -15.98 -9.93
C VAL A 180 -18.88 -16.36 -9.05
N TYR A 181 -19.89 -17.02 -9.62
CA TYR A 181 -20.82 -17.93 -8.93
C TYR A 181 -21.33 -18.98 -9.92
#